data_AF-G3FG73-F1
#
_entry.id   AF-G3FG73-F1
#
_cell.length_a   1.000
_cell.length_b   1.000
_cell.length_c   1.000
_cell.angle_alpha   90.00
_cell.angle_beta   90.00
_cell.angle_gamma   90.00
#
_symmetry.space_group_name_H-M   'P 1'
#
loop_
_entity.id
_entity.type
_entity.pdbx_description
1 polymer ?
#
loop_
_entity_poly.entity_id
_entity_poly.type
_entity_poly.pdbx_seq_one_letter_code
_entity_poly.pdbx_strand_id
1 'polypeptide(L)'
;VGKEEAHICDTYWQTETGSHVITPLGGITPTKPGSASLPFFGIEPAIIDPVSGEEITGNDVEGVLAFKQPWPSMARTVWGAHKRYMDTYLNVYKGYYFTGDGAGRDHDG
;
A
#
# COMPACT_ATOMS: atom_id res chain seq x y z
N VAL A 1 -7.87 6.37 -24.19
CA VAL A 1 -6.58 5.68 -23.91
C VAL A 1 -6.64 4.30 -24.55
N GLY A 2 -5.57 3.80 -25.17
CA GLY A 2 -5.46 2.39 -25.60
C GLY A 2 -6.43 1.88 -26.67
N LYS A 3 -7.22 2.75 -27.32
CA LYS A 3 -8.27 2.37 -28.31
C LYS A 3 -9.26 1.31 -27.81
N GLU A 4 -9.52 1.25 -26.51
CA GLU A 4 -10.37 0.22 -25.87
C GLU A 4 -9.80 -1.21 -25.97
N GLU A 5 -8.55 -1.36 -26.40
CA GLU A 5 -7.87 -2.64 -26.61
C GLU A 5 -6.74 -2.90 -25.60
N ALA A 6 -6.34 -1.87 -24.83
CA ALA A 6 -5.25 -1.97 -23.86
C ALA A 6 -5.77 -2.05 -22.42
N HIS A 7 -5.17 -2.94 -21.63
CA HIS A 7 -5.44 -3.02 -20.21
C HIS A 7 -4.71 -1.90 -19.45
N ILE A 8 -5.46 -1.06 -18.76
CA ILE A 8 -4.90 0.04 -17.97
C ILE A 8 -4.49 -0.51 -16.60
N CYS A 9 -3.29 -0.17 -16.15
CA CYS A 9 -2.81 -0.56 -14.82
C CYS A 9 -2.52 0.70 -13.99
N ASP A 10 -3.34 0.95 -12.97
CA ASP A 10 -3.08 2.00 -11.98
C ASP A 10 -2.13 1.45 -10.92
N THR A 11 -0.88 1.94 -10.92
CA THR A 11 0.20 1.39 -10.09
C THR A 11 0.46 2.32 -8.91
N TYR A 12 -0.03 1.96 -7.72
CA TYR A 12 0.29 2.68 -6.49
C TYR A 12 1.62 2.18 -5.90
N TRP A 13 2.52 3.12 -5.63
CA TRP A 13 3.83 2.92 -5.00
C TRP A 13 4.45 4.25 -4.56
N GLN A 14 5.56 4.16 -3.83
CA GLN A 14 6.30 5.32 -3.34
C GLN A 14 7.79 5.14 -3.60
N THR A 15 8.58 6.21 -3.44
CA THR A 15 10.05 6.13 -3.56
C THR A 15 10.61 5.07 -2.62
N GLU A 16 10.04 4.97 -1.42
CA GLU A 16 10.45 4.10 -0.34
C GLU A 16 10.04 2.63 -0.55
N THR A 17 9.08 2.36 -1.44
CA THR A 17 8.68 0.98 -1.75
C THR A 17 9.57 0.32 -2.80
N GLY A 18 10.21 1.12 -3.66
CA GLY A 18 11.15 0.68 -4.69
C GLY A 18 10.53 -0.06 -5.88
N SER A 19 9.29 -0.53 -5.75
CA SER A 19 8.51 -1.17 -6.83
C SER A 19 7.00 -1.02 -6.56
N HIS A 20 6.16 -1.48 -7.49
CA HIS A 20 4.70 -1.47 -7.35
C HIS A 20 4.25 -2.26 -6.12
N VAL A 21 3.35 -1.69 -5.32
CA VAL A 21 2.84 -2.37 -4.11
C VAL A 21 1.36 -2.70 -4.17
N ILE A 22 0.55 -1.89 -4.87
CA ILE A 22 -0.85 -2.20 -5.18
C ILE A 22 -1.07 -1.86 -6.65
N THR A 23 -1.43 -2.86 -7.45
CA THR A 23 -1.61 -2.69 -8.89
C THR A 23 -2.37 -3.85 -9.50
N PRO A 24 -3.23 -3.62 -10.52
CA PRO A 24 -3.77 -4.71 -11.31
C PRO A 24 -2.68 -5.40 -12.14
N LEU A 25 -2.81 -6.72 -12.30
CA LEU A 25 -1.94 -7.48 -13.18
C LEU A 25 -2.44 -7.39 -14.63
N GLY A 26 -1.56 -6.97 -15.54
CA GLY A 26 -1.86 -6.74 -16.95
C GLY A 26 -2.53 -7.94 -17.63
N GLY A 27 -3.76 -7.76 -18.12
CA GLY A 27 -4.53 -8.84 -18.77
C GLY A 27 -5.15 -9.86 -17.80
N ILE A 28 -5.04 -9.64 -16.49
CA ILE A 28 -5.51 -10.57 -15.46
C ILE A 28 -6.54 -9.92 -14.54
N THR A 29 -6.23 -8.78 -13.92
CA THR A 29 -7.07 -8.18 -12.88
C THR A 29 -8.10 -7.21 -13.48
N PRO A 30 -9.42 -7.44 -13.37
CA PRO A 30 -10.42 -6.46 -13.78
C PRO A 30 -10.27 -5.16 -12.98
N THR A 31 -10.39 -4.00 -13.64
CA THR A 31 -10.13 -2.71 -13.01
C THR A 31 -11.42 -1.94 -12.70
N LYS A 32 -11.42 -1.24 -11.57
CA LYS A 32 -12.41 -0.21 -11.22
C LYS A 32 -11.76 1.17 -11.42
N PRO A 33 -12.35 2.11 -12.16
CA PRO A 33 -11.74 3.42 -12.38
C PRO A 33 -11.39 4.14 -11.07
N GLY A 34 -10.10 4.44 -10.87
CA GLY A 34 -9.58 5.09 -9.66
C GLY A 34 -9.16 4.14 -8.52
N SER A 35 -9.35 2.83 -8.69
CA SER A 35 -8.82 1.83 -7.75
C SER A 35 -7.48 1.29 -8.24
N ALA A 36 -6.50 1.22 -7.34
CA ALA A 36 -5.24 0.52 -7.56
C ALA A 36 -5.40 -1.01 -7.60
N SER A 37 -6.61 -1.52 -7.37
CA SER A 37 -6.95 -2.95 -7.38
C SER A 37 -6.30 -3.70 -6.20
N LEU A 38 -5.56 -4.78 -6.46
CA LEU A 38 -5.09 -5.72 -5.44
C LEU A 38 -3.61 -5.51 -5.09
N PRO A 39 -3.16 -5.93 -3.89
CA PRO A 39 -1.75 -5.87 -3.53
C PRO A 39 -0.89 -6.77 -4.41
N PHE A 40 0.35 -6.34 -4.63
CA PHE A 40 1.35 -7.12 -5.36
C PHE A 40 1.95 -8.24 -4.50
N PHE A 41 2.76 -9.10 -5.11
CA PHE A 41 3.35 -10.25 -4.41
C PHE A 41 4.24 -9.83 -3.24
N GLY A 42 4.04 -10.45 -2.07
CA GLY A 42 4.79 -10.15 -0.85
C GLY A 42 4.37 -8.87 -0.14
N ILE A 43 3.30 -8.21 -0.59
CA ILE A 43 2.70 -7.05 0.06
C ILE A 43 1.44 -7.49 0.81
N GLU A 44 1.40 -7.23 2.12
CA GLU A 44 0.25 -7.51 2.97
C GLU A 44 -0.31 -6.19 3.52
N PRO A 45 -1.31 -5.58 2.84
CA PRO A 45 -1.89 -4.31 3.26
C PRO A 45 -2.82 -4.46 4.46
N ALA A 46 -2.80 -3.44 5.30
CA ALA A 46 -3.69 -3.24 6.43
C ALA A 46 -4.26 -1.83 6.36
N ILE A 47 -5.52 -1.69 6.76
CA ILE A 47 -6.15 -0.40 7.02
C ILE A 47 -6.12 -0.20 8.54
N ILE A 48 -5.55 0.90 8.99
CA ILE A 48 -5.42 1.23 10.41
C ILE A 48 -6.31 2.44 10.71
N ASP A 49 -7.04 2.41 11.83
CA ASP A 49 -7.72 3.60 12.33
C ASP A 49 -6.68 4.58 12.90
N PRO A 50 -6.55 5.80 12.36
CA PRO A 50 -5.53 6.75 12.79
C PRO A 50 -5.70 7.26 14.23
N VAL A 51 -6.88 7.10 14.83
CA VAL A 51 -7.15 7.55 16.21
C VAL A 51 -6.79 6.45 17.20
N SER A 52 -7.24 5.22 16.97
CA SER A 52 -6.97 4.09 17.88
C SER A 52 -5.60 3.45 17.66
N GLY A 53 -5.08 3.50 16.43
CA GLY A 53 -3.87 2.79 16.01
C GLY A 53 -4.07 1.28 15.79
N GLU A 54 -5.32 0.81 15.80
CA GLU A 54 -5.68 -0.59 15.61
C GLU A 54 -6.00 -0.91 14.14
N GLU A 55 -5.74 -2.16 13.74
CA GLU A 55 -6.11 -2.63 12.41
C GLU A 55 -7.63 -2.80 12.28
N ILE A 56 -8.19 -2.22 11.22
CA ILE A 56 -9.57 -2.43 10.80
C ILE A 56 -9.62 -3.64 9.86
N THR A 57 -10.26 -4.72 10.33
CA THR A 57 -10.38 -5.97 9.58
C THR A 57 -11.66 -5.99 8.73
N GLY A 58 -11.67 -6.79 7.65
CA GLY A 58 -12.81 -6.90 6.75
C GLY A 58 -12.84 -5.87 5.63
N ASN A 59 -13.94 -5.84 4.89
CA ASN A 59 -14.16 -4.99 3.73
C ASN A 59 -15.11 -3.83 4.06
N ASP A 60 -15.24 -2.87 3.14
CA ASP A 60 -15.97 -1.61 3.32
C ASP A 60 -15.44 -0.79 4.51
N VAL A 61 -14.11 -0.66 4.55
CA VAL A 61 -13.37 0.04 5.62
C VAL A 61 -12.49 1.14 5.03
N GLU A 62 -12.26 2.18 5.83
CA GLU A 62 -11.41 3.32 5.47
C GLU A 62 -10.51 3.69 6.66
N GLY A 63 -9.29 4.14 6.37
CA GLY A 63 -8.31 4.53 7.37
C GLY A 63 -6.99 4.90 6.71
N VAL A 64 -5.89 4.65 7.41
CA VAL A 64 -4.55 4.84 6.85
C VAL A 64 -3.96 3.52 6.38
N LEU A 65 -3.19 3.59 5.28
CA LEU A 65 -2.58 2.41 4.69
C LEU A 65 -1.26 2.07 5.40
N ALA A 66 -1.11 0.79 5.70
CA ALA A 66 0.12 0.23 6.25
C ALA A 66 0.39 -1.16 5.68
N PHE A 67 1.64 -1.65 5.79
CA PHE A 67 2.02 -3.00 5.40
C PHE A 67 2.50 -3.82 6.60
N LYS A 68 1.99 -5.04 6.75
CA LYS A 68 2.22 -5.90 7.94
C LYS A 68 3.61 -6.54 8.01
N GLN A 69 4.26 -6.70 6.86
CA GLN A 69 5.53 -7.39 6.74
C GLN A 69 6.47 -6.67 5.76
N PRO A 70 7.79 -6.77 5.93
CA PRO A 70 8.74 -6.19 4.99
C PRO A 70 8.75 -6.96 3.67
N TRP A 71 9.06 -6.27 2.58
CA TRP A 71 9.22 -6.85 1.24
C TRP A 71 10.63 -6.61 0.70
N PRO A 72 11.06 -7.36 -0.33
CA PRO A 72 12.44 -7.30 -0.82
C PRO A 72 12.91 -5.90 -1.24
N SER A 73 12.06 -5.09 -1.89
CA SER A 73 12.43 -3.77 -2.42
C SER A 73 12.26 -2.60 -1.44
N MET A 74 11.81 -2.85 -0.20
CA MET A 74 11.60 -1.80 0.82
C MET A 74 12.87 -0.97 1.09
N ALA A 75 12.78 0.35 1.15
CA ALA A 75 13.93 1.18 1.53
C ALA A 75 14.49 0.74 2.89
N ARG A 76 15.82 0.69 3.02
CA ARG A 76 16.50 0.14 4.21
C ARG A 76 16.80 1.19 5.28
N THR A 77 17.00 2.44 4.88
CA THR A 77 17.29 3.57 5.78
C THR A 77 17.21 4.90 5.03
N VAL A 78 17.20 6.00 5.78
CA VAL A 78 17.60 7.33 5.30
C VAL A 78 19.09 7.53 5.60
N TRP A 79 19.86 7.97 4.59
CA TRP A 79 21.31 8.16 4.71
C TRP A 79 21.67 9.17 5.82
N GLY A 80 22.57 8.78 6.73
CA GLY A 80 22.99 9.61 7.86
C GLY A 80 21.91 9.87 8.93
N ALA A 81 20.70 9.31 8.79
CA ALA A 81 19.57 9.61 9.66
C ALA A 81 18.65 8.40 9.89
N HIS A 82 19.19 7.27 10.33
CA HIS A 82 18.39 6.05 10.55
C HIS A 82 17.27 6.25 11.59
N LYS A 83 17.50 7.08 12.62
CA LYS A 83 16.45 7.43 13.58
C LYS A 83 15.23 8.07 12.90
N ARG A 84 15.46 8.96 11.93
CA ARG A 84 14.38 9.57 11.14
C ARG A 84 13.62 8.52 10.35
N TYR A 85 14.31 7.57 9.72
CA TYR A 85 13.66 6.47 9.01
C TYR A 85 12.74 5.65 9.93
N MET A 86 13.22 5.26 11.11
CA MET A 86 12.42 4.54 12.09
C MET A 86 11.20 5.36 12.53
N ASP A 87 11.43 6.63 12.91
CA ASP A 87 10.39 7.52 13.42
C ASP A 87 9.32 7.85 12.35
N THR A 88 9.71 7.92 11.07
CA THR A 88 8.79 8.21 9.95
C THR A 88 7.99 6.98 9.50
N TYR A 89 8.61 5.80 9.38
CA TYR A 89 7.96 4.67 8.68
C TYR A 89 7.62 3.49 9.60
N LEU A 90 8.32 3.28 10.72
CA LEU A 90 8.23 2.02 11.50
C LEU A 90 7.79 2.21 12.96
N ASN A 91 7.93 3.42 13.50
CA ASN A 91 7.54 3.73 14.89
C ASN A 91 6.14 4.36 15.00
N VAL A 92 5.52 4.75 13.88
CA VAL A 92 4.16 5.32 13.87
C VAL A 92 3.15 4.28 14.33
N TYR A 93 3.13 3.12 13.68
CA TYR A 93 2.36 1.94 14.07
C TYR A 93 3.31 0.75 14.21
N LYS A 94 3.67 0.41 15.46
CA LYS A 94 4.67 -0.64 15.72
C LYS A 94 4.24 -1.97 15.09
N GLY A 95 5.16 -2.60 14.36
CA GLY A 95 4.91 -3.85 13.64
C GLY A 95 4.43 -3.65 12.20
N TYR A 96 4.20 -2.40 11.77
CA TYR A 96 3.79 -2.07 10.41
C TYR A 96 4.78 -1.08 9.75
N TYR A 97 4.84 -1.12 8.43
CA TYR A 97 5.35 -0.01 7.62
C TYR A 97 4.20 0.97 7.34
N PHE A 98 4.36 2.22 7.74
CA PHE A 98 3.39 3.28 7.48
C PHE A 98 3.69 3.98 6.15
N THR A 99 2.71 4.01 5.24
CA THR A 99 2.89 4.64 3.92
C THR A 99 2.75 6.16 4.00
N GLY A 100 1.97 6.70 4.93
CA GLY A 100 1.62 8.12 4.95
C GLY A 100 0.35 8.47 4.18
N ASP A 101 -0.31 7.49 3.55
CA ASP A 101 -1.51 7.69 2.73
C ASP A 101 -2.79 7.19 3.42
N GLY A 102 -3.91 7.85 3.13
CA GLY A 102 -5.25 7.34 3.43
C GLY A 102 -5.69 6.33 2.37
N ALA A 103 -6.41 5.28 2.77
CA ALA A 103 -6.92 4.27 1.85
C ALA A 103 -8.25 3.68 2.34
N GLY A 104 -9.01 3.15 1.39
CA GLY A 104 -10.20 2.34 1.64
C GLY A 104 -10.10 0.99 0.95
N ARG A 105 -10.75 -0.01 1.54
CA ARG A 105 -10.93 -1.36 0.97
C ARG A 105 -12.42 -1.58 0.78
N ASP A 106 -12.86 -1.88 -0.44
CA ASP A 106 -14.28 -2.04 -0.74
C ASP A 106 -14.76 -3.48 -0.55
N HIS A 107 -16.07 -3.73 -0.71
CA HIS A 107 -16.66 -5.07 -0.57
C HIS A 107 -15.98 -6.17 -1.41
N ASP A 108 -15.36 -5.86 -2.55
CA ASP A 108 -14.65 -6.83 -3.39
C ASP A 108 -13.17 -6.98 -2.99
N GLY A 109 -12.67 -6.15 -2.06
CA GLY A 109 -11.30 -6.14 -1.57
C GLY A 109 -10.51 -4.94 -2.09
#